data_AF-L9YSI1-F1
#
_entry.id   AF-L9YSI1-F1
#
_cell.length_a   1.000
_cell.length_b   1.000
_cell.length_c   1.000
_cell.angle_alpha   90.00
_cell.angle_beta   90.00
_cell.angle_gamma   90.00
#
_symmetry.space_group_name_H-M   'P 1'
#
loop_
_entity.id
_entity.type
_entity.pdbx_description
1 polymer ?
#
loop_
_entity_poly.entity_id
_entity_poly.type
_entity_poly.pdbx_seq_one_letter_code
_entity_poly.pdbx_strand_id
1 'polypeptide(L)'
;MNERLNRRLSAVVGVFLVLVAGGIAVLGGGLLETPVLLAQVTLMGLAGVCDIVAATDTRLTARWAWYRWSGLGNVLLGFSLPLGFVESGTGLLFVVVVAIGGLSLGLMGVDMLVYHGKYTRDERLDRDGT
;
A
#
# COMPACT_ATOMS: atom_id res chain seq x y z
N MET A 1 -15.32 -8.76 -12.10
CA MET A 1 -14.69 -9.03 -10.77
C MET A 1 -15.53 -8.39 -9.66
N ASN A 2 -15.71 -9.04 -8.50
CA ASN A 2 -16.60 -8.52 -7.44
C ASN A 2 -16.00 -7.31 -6.72
N GLU A 3 -16.46 -6.11 -7.07
CA GLU A 3 -16.03 -4.83 -6.46
C GLU A 3 -16.14 -4.84 -4.92
N ARG A 4 -17.20 -5.44 -4.37
CA ARG A 4 -17.41 -5.57 -2.92
C ARG A 4 -16.33 -6.40 -2.24
N LEU A 5 -15.80 -7.43 -2.91
CA LEU A 5 -14.72 -8.27 -2.36
C LEU A 5 -13.42 -7.47 -2.32
N ASN A 6 -13.09 -6.76 -3.41
CA ASN A 6 -11.87 -5.94 -3.48
C ASN A 6 -11.89 -4.82 -2.45
N ARG A 7 -13.02 -4.14 -2.26
CA ARG A 7 -13.18 -3.11 -1.22
C ARG A 7 -13.01 -3.69 0.19
N ARG A 8 -13.53 -4.90 0.45
CA ARG A 8 -13.31 -5.59 1.74
C ARG A 8 -11.85 -5.97 1.96
N LEU A 9 -11.16 -6.45 0.93
CA LEU A 9 -9.74 -6.77 1.01
C LEU A 9 -8.92 -5.51 1.30
N SER A 10 -9.16 -4.41 0.59
CA SER A 10 -8.54 -3.11 0.88
C SER A 10 -8.84 -2.65 2.31
N ALA A 11 -10.07 -2.83 2.81
CA ALA A 11 -10.40 -2.48 4.20
C ALA A 11 -9.55 -3.27 5.21
N VAL A 12 -9.47 -4.59 5.03
CA VAL A 12 -8.75 -5.50 5.94
C VAL A 12 -7.26 -5.19 5.91
N VAL A 13 -6.67 -5.04 4.72
CA VAL A 13 -5.26 -4.70 4.54
C VAL A 13 -4.98 -3.32 5.15
N GLY A 14 -5.82 -2.33 4.86
CA GLY A 14 -5.65 -0.98 5.37
C GLY A 14 -5.71 -0.89 6.89
N VAL A 15 -6.71 -1.52 7.51
CA VAL A 15 -6.82 -1.60 8.98
C VAL A 15 -5.61 -2.31 9.58
N PHE A 16 -5.19 -3.43 8.99
CA PHE A 16 -4.00 -4.15 9.46
C PHE A 16 -2.75 -3.27 9.42
N LEU A 17 -2.49 -2.58 8.30
CA LEU A 17 -1.33 -1.70 8.15
C LEU A 17 -1.33 -0.54 9.15
N VAL A 18 -2.49 0.09 9.38
CA VAL A 18 -2.63 1.16 10.37
C VAL A 18 -2.40 0.63 11.79
N LEU A 19 -2.92 -0.55 12.13
CA LEU A 19 -2.69 -1.16 13.43
C LEU A 19 -1.22 -1.52 13.65
N VAL A 20 -0.53 -2.06 12.65
CA VAL A 20 0.89 -2.35 12.73
C VAL A 20 1.69 -1.05 12.89
N ALA A 21 1.40 -0.02 12.08
CA ALA A 21 2.06 1.28 12.19
C ALA A 21 1.83 1.92 13.56
N GLY A 22 0.60 1.89 14.08
CA GLY A 22 0.25 2.38 15.41
C GLY A 22 0.93 1.57 16.52
N GLY A 23 0.98 0.24 16.38
CA GLY A 23 1.69 -0.65 17.29
C GLY A 23 3.18 -0.32 17.37
N ILE A 24 3.83 -0.10 16.22
CA ILE A 24 5.24 0.32 16.17
C ILE A 24 5.40 1.73 16.78
N ALA A 25 4.46 2.65 16.55
CA ALA A 25 4.54 3.98 17.14
C ALA A 25 4.41 3.97 18.67
N VAL A 26 3.55 3.12 19.23
CA VAL A 26 3.30 3.03 20.68
C VAL A 26 4.36 2.19 21.39
N LEU A 27 4.77 1.06 20.80
CA LEU A 27 5.67 0.08 21.41
C LEU A 27 7.13 0.23 20.98
N GLY A 28 7.39 0.99 19.91
CA GLY A 28 8.71 1.09 19.28
C GLY A 28 9.74 1.85 20.11
N GLY A 29 9.34 2.66 21.09
CA GLY A 29 10.28 3.44 21.90
C GLY A 29 11.30 4.20 21.02
N GLY A 30 12.59 3.97 21.25
CA GLY A 30 13.69 4.57 20.47
C GLY A 30 13.88 4.01 19.04
N LEU A 31 13.10 3.00 18.62
CA LEU A 31 13.18 2.48 17.24
C LEU A 31 12.76 3.52 16.17
N LEU A 32 11.98 4.53 16.54
CA LEU A 32 11.65 5.64 15.65
C LEU A 32 12.72 6.74 15.59
N GLU A 33 13.82 6.60 16.33
CA GLU A 33 14.92 7.59 16.30
C GLU A 33 15.72 7.50 14.99
N THR A 34 15.67 6.37 14.27
CA THR A 34 16.28 6.30 12.95
C THR A 34 15.33 6.88 11.90
N PRO A 35 15.81 7.82 11.07
CA PRO A 35 14.97 8.48 10.06
C PRO A 35 14.39 7.49 9.04
N VAL A 36 15.09 6.38 8.80
CA VAL A 36 14.68 5.32 7.88
C VAL A 36 13.45 4.56 8.41
N LEU A 37 13.45 4.15 9.69
CA LEU A 37 12.30 3.47 10.29
C LEU A 37 11.09 4.41 10.41
N LEU A 38 11.32 5.68 10.74
CA LEU A 38 10.25 6.68 10.77
C LEU A 38 9.62 6.88 9.39
N ALA A 39 10.43 6.97 8.33
CA ALA A 39 9.94 7.06 6.95
C ALA A 39 9.16 5.80 6.56
N GLN A 40 9.67 4.61 6.87
CA GLN A 40 8.98 3.34 6.61
C GLN A 40 7.60 3.28 7.29
N VAL A 41 7.55 3.54 8.59
CA VAL A 41 6.30 3.45 9.38
C VAL A 41 5.28 4.48 8.88
N THR A 42 5.75 5.68 8.52
CA THR A 42 4.91 6.72 7.93
C THR A 42 4.35 6.28 6.58
N LEU A 43 5.18 5.76 5.68
CA LEU A 43 4.74 5.27 4.37
C LEU A 43 3.74 4.10 4.51
N MET A 44 4.00 3.18 5.43
CA MET A 44 3.11 2.05 5.72
C MET A 44 1.77 2.51 6.31
N GLY A 45 1.78 3.46 7.24
CA GLY A 45 0.58 4.06 7.80
C GLY A 45 -0.24 4.79 6.73
N LEU A 46 0.41 5.59 5.88
CA LEU A 46 -0.24 6.27 4.76
C LEU A 46 -0.81 5.28 3.73
N ALA A 47 -0.10 4.18 3.45
CA ALA A 47 -0.61 3.10 2.62
C ALA A 47 -1.91 2.53 3.19
N GLY A 48 -1.92 2.24 4.49
CA GLY A 48 -3.09 1.73 5.19
C GLY A 48 -4.27 2.70 5.16
N VAL A 49 -4.02 4.00 5.34
CA VAL A 49 -5.06 5.04 5.22
C VAL A 49 -5.62 5.09 3.78
N CYS A 50 -4.77 5.01 2.76
CA CYS A 50 -5.21 5.00 1.37
C CYS A 50 -6.12 3.79 1.07
N ASP A 51 -5.78 2.61 1.61
CA ASP A 51 -6.58 1.39 1.45
C ASP A 51 -7.92 1.45 2.21
N ILE A 52 -7.96 2.07 3.40
CA ILE A 52 -9.21 2.34 4.12
C ILE A 52 -10.08 3.32 3.32
N VAL A 53 -9.50 4.40 2.78
CA VAL A 53 -10.24 5.36 1.94
C VAL A 53 -10.79 4.64 0.71
N ALA A 54 -9.99 3.81 0.04
CA ALA A 54 -10.43 2.99 -1.10
C ALA A 54 -11.59 2.05 -0.76
N ALA A 55 -11.66 1.54 0.47
CA ALA A 55 -12.72 0.65 0.92
C ALA A 55 -14.04 1.37 1.24
N THR A 56 -13.99 2.66 1.58
CA THR A 56 -15.15 3.44 2.01
C THR A 56 -15.78 4.23 0.87
N ASP A 57 -17.12 4.21 0.79
CA ASP A 57 -17.87 5.12 -0.08
C ASP A 57 -17.93 6.51 0.55
N THR A 58 -16.94 7.33 0.25
CA THR A 58 -16.82 8.71 0.72
C THR A 58 -16.83 9.67 -0.47
N ARG A 59 -16.99 10.97 -0.20
CA ARG A 59 -16.85 12.01 -1.25
C ARG A 59 -15.47 11.97 -1.93
N LEU A 60 -14.47 11.38 -1.29
CA LEU A 60 -13.12 11.21 -1.84
C LEU A 60 -13.06 10.09 -2.88
N THR A 61 -13.73 8.96 -2.66
CA THR A 61 -13.83 7.89 -3.65
C THR A 61 -14.75 8.24 -4.82
N ALA A 62 -15.70 9.16 -4.60
CA ALA A 62 -16.52 9.75 -5.67
C ALA A 62 -15.74 10.74 -6.57
N ARG A 63 -14.72 11.43 -6.03
CA ARG A 63 -13.85 12.34 -6.81
C ARG A 63 -12.65 11.64 -7.42
N TRP A 64 -12.11 10.64 -6.71
CA TRP A 64 -10.94 9.89 -7.13
C TRP A 64 -11.23 8.40 -6.93
N ALA A 65 -11.33 7.66 -8.03
CA ALA A 65 -11.85 6.30 -8.00
C ALA A 65 -11.14 5.39 -6.99
N TRP A 66 -11.90 4.49 -6.37
CA TRP A 66 -11.44 3.61 -5.30
C TRP A 66 -10.16 2.84 -5.65
N TYR A 67 -10.03 2.37 -6.90
CA TYR A 67 -8.85 1.63 -7.36
C TYR A 67 -7.60 2.50 -7.45
N ARG A 68 -7.73 3.82 -7.65
CA ARG A 68 -6.59 4.75 -7.67
C ARG A 68 -6.07 5.01 -6.25
N TRP A 69 -6.98 5.08 -5.27
CA TRP A 69 -6.58 5.12 -3.86
C TRP A 69 -5.85 3.85 -3.42
N SER A 70 -6.37 2.67 -3.78
CA SER A 70 -5.67 1.41 -3.47
C SER A 70 -4.35 1.28 -4.26
N GLY A 71 -4.31 1.81 -5.49
CA GLY A 71 -3.08 1.92 -6.27
C GLY A 71 -2.01 2.77 -5.58
N LEU A 72 -2.39 3.93 -5.05
CA LEU A 72 -1.49 4.78 -4.25
C LEU A 72 -1.00 4.04 -2.99
N GLY A 73 -1.91 3.34 -2.30
CA GLY A 73 -1.57 2.50 -1.15
C GLY A 73 -0.50 1.47 -1.47
N ASN A 74 -0.65 0.74 -2.58
CA ASN A 74 0.33 -0.24 -3.05
C ASN A 74 1.69 0.38 -3.41
N VAL A 75 1.72 1.58 -3.99
CA VAL A 75 2.97 2.31 -4.25
C VAL A 75 3.69 2.62 -2.94
N LEU A 76 2.98 3.21 -1.98
CA LEU A 76 3.54 3.58 -0.68
C LEU A 76 4.02 2.34 0.08
N LEU A 77 3.24 1.27 0.08
CA LEU A 77 3.61 0.00 0.71
C LEU A 77 4.85 -0.61 0.04
N GLY A 78 4.89 -0.60 -1.30
CA GLY A 78 6.02 -1.09 -2.08
C GLY A 78 7.33 -0.41 -1.76
N PHE A 79 7.31 0.89 -1.49
CA PHE A 79 8.50 1.63 -1.01
C PHE A 79 8.79 1.44 0.47
N SER A 80 7.77 1.18 1.30
CA SER A 80 7.98 0.97 2.74
C SER A 80 8.75 -0.31 3.05
N LEU A 81 8.52 -1.39 2.28
CA LEU A 81 9.08 -2.71 2.59
C LEU A 81 10.62 -2.74 2.50
N PRO A 82 11.27 -2.25 1.44
CA PRO A 82 12.73 -2.31 1.33
C PRO A 82 13.43 -1.44 2.39
N LEU A 83 12.85 -0.27 2.72
CA LEU A 83 13.42 0.66 3.70
C LEU A 83 13.62 0.01 5.07
N GLY A 84 12.74 -0.91 5.48
CA GLY A 84 12.87 -1.59 6.76
C GLY A 84 14.01 -2.57 6.89
N PHE A 85 14.64 -2.95 5.77
CA PHE A 85 15.70 -3.96 5.79
C PHE A 85 17.08 -3.43 5.37
N VAL A 86 17.18 -2.22 4.83
CA VAL A 86 18.46 -1.61 4.39
C VAL A 86 19.50 -1.56 5.51
N GLU A 87 19.09 -1.34 6.76
CA GLU A 87 20.00 -1.21 7.92
C GLU A 87 19.87 -2.37 8.93
N SER A 88 19.06 -3.38 8.60
CA SER A 88 18.66 -4.43 9.54
C SER A 88 19.72 -5.51 9.82
N GLY A 89 20.88 -5.47 9.14
CA GLY A 89 21.88 -6.54 9.18
C GLY A 89 21.42 -7.86 8.53
N THR A 90 20.23 -7.87 7.91
CA THR A 90 19.66 -9.04 7.25
C THR A 90 20.44 -9.36 5.97
N GLY A 91 20.57 -10.66 5.65
CA GLY A 91 21.35 -11.11 4.49
C GLY A 91 20.90 -10.47 3.17
N LEU A 92 21.85 -10.13 2.30
CA LEU A 92 21.63 -9.41 1.04
C LEU A 92 20.56 -10.05 0.14
N LEU A 93 20.48 -11.38 0.11
CA LEU A 93 19.44 -12.10 -0.65
C LEU A 93 18.03 -11.75 -0.17
N PHE A 94 17.81 -11.61 1.14
CA PHE A 94 16.51 -11.25 1.68
C PHE A 94 16.13 -9.82 1.29
N VAL A 95 17.07 -8.88 1.39
CA VAL A 95 16.86 -7.49 0.96
C VAL A 95 16.49 -7.42 -0.52
N VAL A 96 17.17 -8.20 -1.37
CA VAL A 96 16.86 -8.30 -2.80
C VAL A 96 15.45 -8.85 -3.04
N VAL A 97 15.07 -9.92 -2.35
CA VAL A 97 13.72 -10.51 -2.48
C VAL A 97 12.65 -9.51 -2.05
N VAL A 98 12.84 -8.83 -0.91
CA VAL A 98 11.91 -7.80 -0.43
C VAL A 98 11.86 -6.61 -1.39
N ALA A 99 12.99 -6.19 -1.96
CA ALA A 99 13.05 -5.13 -2.96
C ALA A 99 12.25 -5.49 -4.22
N ILE A 100 12.38 -6.73 -4.71
CA ILE A 100 11.60 -7.21 -5.87
C ILE A 100 10.11 -7.27 -5.55
N GLY A 101 9.74 -7.75 -4.36
CA GLY A 101 8.34 -7.79 -3.91
C GLY A 101 7.74 -6.38 -3.76
N GLY A 102 8.48 -5.46 -3.14
CA GLY A 102 8.09 -4.06 -2.99
C GLY A 102 7.97 -3.35 -4.34
N LEU A 103 8.91 -3.57 -5.26
CA LEU A 103 8.85 -3.03 -6.62
C LEU A 103 7.64 -3.57 -7.39
N SER A 104 7.33 -4.86 -7.24
CA SER A 104 6.17 -5.49 -7.89
C SER A 104 4.87 -4.88 -7.39
N LEU A 105 4.72 -4.69 -6.07
CA LEU A 105 3.59 -3.98 -5.48
C LEU A 105 3.51 -2.54 -5.98
N GLY A 106 4.65 -1.85 -6.05
CA GLY A 106 4.71 -0.49 -6.59
C GLY A 106 4.25 -0.39 -8.03
N LEU A 107 4.71 -1.30 -8.89
CA LEU A 107 4.30 -1.35 -10.30
C LEU A 107 2.81 -1.68 -10.45
N MET A 108 2.27 -2.60 -9.64
CA MET A 108 0.82 -2.85 -9.59
C MET A 108 0.05 -1.61 -9.15
N GLY A 109 0.57 -0.89 -8.15
CA GLY A 109 0.00 0.36 -7.69
C GLY A 109 -0.02 1.44 -8.77
N VAL A 110 1.08 1.61 -9.51
CA VAL A 110 1.18 2.53 -10.66
C VAL A 110 0.20 2.14 -11.77
N ASP A 111 0.07 0.86 -12.06
CA ASP A 111 -0.91 0.37 -13.05
C ASP A 111 -2.34 0.74 -12.65
N MET A 112 -2.71 0.55 -11.39
CA MET A 112 -4.02 0.97 -10.89
C MET A 112 -4.19 2.51 -10.88
N LEU A 113 -3.15 3.26 -10.53
CA LEU A 113 -3.18 4.72 -10.37
C LEU A 113 -3.26 5.47 -11.70
N VAL A 114 -2.47 5.04 -12.69
CA VAL A 114 -2.24 5.72 -13.97
C VAL A 114 -2.95 5.01 -15.12
N TYR A 115 -2.82 3.69 -15.19
CA TYR A 115 -3.34 2.89 -16.31
C TYR A 115 -4.69 2.24 -16.01
N HIS A 116 -5.26 2.53 -14.83
CA HIS A 116 -6.60 2.09 -14.44
C HIS A 116 -6.70 0.56 -14.38
N GLY A 117 -5.59 -0.10 -14.03
CA GLY A 117 -5.52 -1.55 -13.92
C GLY A 117 -5.33 -2.27 -15.25
N LYS A 118 -5.11 -1.57 -16.37
CA LYS A 118 -5.08 -2.16 -17.73
C LYS A 118 -4.09 -3.31 -17.89
N TYR A 119 -2.95 -3.27 -17.20
CA TYR A 119 -1.86 -4.22 -17.41
C TYR A 119 -1.83 -5.33 -16.37
N THR A 120 -2.36 -5.09 -15.17
CA THR A 120 -2.43 -6.09 -14.09
C THR A 120 -3.79 -6.73 -13.96
N ARG A 121 -4.81 -6.13 -14.55
CA ARG A 121 -6.16 -6.66 -14.64
C ARG A 121 -6.57 -6.67 -16.09
N ASP A 122 -7.08 -7.81 -16.54
CA ASP A 122 -7.43 -8.07 -17.95
C ASP A 122 -8.41 -7.02 -18.54
N GLU A 123 -9.11 -6.26 -17.69
CA GLU A 123 -10.02 -5.17 -18.06
C GLU A 123 -9.71 -3.88 -17.29
N ARG A 124 -9.81 -2.73 -17.98
CA ARG A 124 -9.66 -1.40 -17.35
C ARG A 124 -10.81 -1.14 -16.38
N LEU A 125 -10.47 -0.69 -15.18
CA LEU A 125 -11.39 -0.47 -14.07
C LEU A 125 -12.22 0.82 -14.17
N ASP A 126 -11.92 1.73 -15.11
CA ASP A 126 -12.76 2.89 -15.44
C ASP A 126 -13.87 2.57 -16.44
N ARG A 127 -13.80 1.39 -17.04
CA ARG A 127 -14.78 0.91 -17.99
C ARG A 127 -15.91 0.27 -17.20
N ASP A 128 -16.71 1.09 -16.55
CA ASP A 128 -18.00 0.63 -16.05
C ASP A 128 -18.75 -0.01 -17.22
N GLY A 129 -19.15 -1.26 -17.02
CA GLY A 129 -20.03 -1.97 -17.92
C GLY A 129 -21.30 -1.15 -18.14
N THR A 130 -21.59 -0.88 -19.41
CA THR A 130 -22.98 -0.83 -19.88
C THR A 130 -23.59 -2.21 -19.78
#